data_AF-A0A7J7U6T4-F1
#
_entry.id   AF-A0A7J7U6T4-F1
#
_cell.length_a   1.000
_cell.length_b   1.000
_cell.length_c   1.000
_cell.angle_alpha   90.00
_cell.angle_beta   90.00
_cell.angle_gamma   90.00
#
_symmetry.space_group_name_H-M   'P 1'
#
loop_
_entity.id
_entity.type
_entity.pdbx_description
1 polymer ?
#
loop_
_entity_poly.entity_id
_entity_poly.type
_entity_poly.pdbx_seq_one_letter_code
_entity_poly.pdbx_strand_id
1 'polypeptide(L)'
;MVVKKRKEIQVTALTICHQDLETLRTLADVERENLASLLLHCVQLSDGVSQIRYVKQIVPLLEKADKNGMCDPTIRSCLDILAGIYLSLSLKNPLKKVLASSLNCLPEFFLTEAIQSFTSRLQGELNTTDLYSYRKVIDNISSCMENFKLGITSINNLLENVLHFLQKSLIEITEENSP
;
A
#
# COMPACT_ATOMS: atom_id res chain seq x y z
N MET A 1 -35.79 11.08 -20.30
CA MET A 1 -34.34 11.07 -19.99
C MET A 1 -34.11 10.23 -18.74
N VAL A 2 -33.47 9.08 -18.86
CA VAL A 2 -33.11 8.25 -17.69
C VAL A 2 -31.91 8.92 -17.02
N VAL A 3 -32.14 9.60 -15.90
CA VAL A 3 -31.07 10.15 -15.07
C VAL A 3 -30.33 8.96 -14.46
N LYS A 4 -29.17 8.59 -15.01
CA LYS A 4 -28.25 7.64 -14.38
C LYS A 4 -27.89 8.20 -13.01
N LYS A 5 -28.46 7.63 -11.93
CA LYS A 5 -27.98 7.87 -10.57
C LYS A 5 -26.49 7.58 -10.55
N ARG A 6 -25.66 8.62 -10.37
CA ARG A 6 -24.24 8.45 -10.04
C ARG A 6 -24.22 7.64 -8.75
N LYS A 7 -23.73 6.39 -8.80
CA LYS A 7 -23.36 5.69 -7.57
C LYS A 7 -22.32 6.57 -6.90
N GLU A 8 -22.66 7.15 -5.76
CA GLU A 8 -21.67 7.79 -4.91
C GLU A 8 -20.61 6.74 -4.60
N ILE A 9 -19.38 7.00 -5.03
CA ILE A 9 -18.26 6.12 -4.77
C ILE A 9 -17.97 6.27 -3.28
N GLN A 10 -18.43 5.31 -2.48
CA GLN A 10 -18.05 5.25 -1.08
C GLN A 10 -16.55 4.99 -0.99
N VAL A 11 -15.84 5.89 -0.34
CA VAL A 11 -14.40 5.73 -0.06
C VAL A 11 -14.29 5.06 1.30
N THR A 12 -14.14 3.74 1.32
CA THR A 12 -13.88 3.00 2.56
C THR A 12 -12.58 3.51 3.18
N ALA A 13 -12.59 3.75 4.49
CA ALA A 13 -11.42 4.22 5.21
C ALA A 13 -10.27 3.18 5.15
N LEU A 14 -9.03 3.66 5.15
CA LEU A 14 -7.85 2.78 5.22
C LEU A 14 -7.72 2.11 6.58
N THR A 15 -7.18 0.89 6.56
CA THR A 15 -6.93 0.08 7.74
C THR A 15 -5.48 -0.41 7.72
N ILE A 16 -4.88 -0.50 8.89
CA ILE A 16 -3.54 -1.06 9.08
C ILE A 16 -3.56 -2.16 10.13
N CYS A 17 -2.56 -3.04 10.11
CA CYS A 17 -2.44 -4.06 11.14
C CYS A 17 -2.01 -3.42 12.48
N HIS A 18 -2.21 -4.15 13.58
CA HIS A 18 -1.89 -3.64 14.90
C HIS A 18 -0.40 -3.26 15.03
N GLN A 19 0.50 -4.07 14.48
CA GLN A 19 1.94 -3.81 14.53
C GLN A 19 2.33 -2.50 13.83
N ASP A 20 1.75 -2.23 12.67
CA ASP A 20 1.99 -0.99 11.92
C ASP A 20 1.46 0.21 12.72
N LEU A 21 0.32 0.07 13.41
CA LEU A 21 -0.25 1.13 14.24
C LEU A 21 0.63 1.46 15.44
N GLU A 22 1.13 0.45 16.15
CA GLU A 22 2.06 0.66 17.27
C GLU A 22 3.38 1.28 16.78
N THR A 23 3.87 0.87 15.61
CA THR A 23 5.07 1.45 14.99
C THR A 23 4.87 2.94 14.67
N LEU A 24 3.70 3.34 14.16
CA LEU A 24 3.40 4.77 13.97
C LEU A 24 3.34 5.53 15.29
N ARG A 25 2.79 4.94 16.35
CA ARG A 25 2.70 5.57 17.68
C ARG A 25 4.07 5.82 18.30
N THR A 26 5.01 4.90 18.13
CA THR A 26 6.37 5.04 18.68
C THR A 26 7.21 6.05 17.90
N LEU A 27 6.97 6.16 16.59
CA LEU A 27 7.73 7.04 15.69
C LEU A 27 7.14 8.45 15.54
N ALA A 28 5.89 8.65 15.92
CA ALA A 28 5.25 9.96 15.87
C ALA A 28 5.98 10.96 16.78
N ASP A 29 6.40 12.07 16.19
CA ASP A 29 7.05 13.16 16.91
C ASP A 29 6.04 14.01 17.70
N VAL A 30 6.52 14.66 18.74
CA VAL A 30 5.70 15.51 19.62
C VAL A 30 5.14 16.72 18.86
N GLU A 31 5.90 17.24 17.89
CA GLU A 31 5.53 18.40 17.06
C GLU A 31 4.53 18.03 15.96
N ARG A 32 4.34 16.73 15.70
CA ARG A 32 3.45 16.15 14.68
C ARG A 32 3.80 16.56 13.25
N GLU A 33 5.06 16.85 13.00
CA GLU A 33 5.55 17.33 11.71
C GLU A 33 6.20 16.23 10.88
N ASN A 34 6.50 15.07 11.46
CA ASN A 34 7.12 13.97 10.73
C ASN A 34 6.11 13.10 9.97
N LEU A 35 6.61 12.23 9.08
CA LEU A 35 5.77 11.37 8.26
C LEU A 35 4.97 10.36 9.11
N ALA A 36 5.53 9.87 10.21
CA ALA A 36 4.83 8.93 11.09
C ALA A 36 3.60 9.59 11.73
N SER A 37 3.71 10.84 12.17
CA SER A 37 2.62 11.64 12.71
C SER A 37 1.52 11.91 11.68
N LEU A 38 1.91 12.23 10.44
CA LEU A 38 0.97 12.40 9.33
C LEU A 38 0.18 11.11 9.07
N LEU A 39 0.87 9.96 9.03
CA LEU A 39 0.24 8.66 8.79
C LEU A 39 -0.62 8.21 9.97
N LEU A 40 -0.16 8.44 11.21
CA LEU A 40 -0.91 8.12 12.42
C LEU A 40 -2.24 8.87 12.46
N HIS A 41 -2.21 10.17 12.15
CA HIS A 41 -3.44 10.95 12.06
C HIS A 41 -4.33 10.46 10.91
N CYS A 42 -3.75 10.12 9.75
CA CYS A 42 -4.50 9.59 8.61
C CYS A 42 -5.28 8.32 8.97
N VAL A 43 -4.63 7.35 9.63
CA VAL A 43 -5.25 6.05 9.98
C VAL A 43 -6.29 6.15 11.10
N GLN A 44 -6.25 7.21 11.90
CA GLN A 44 -7.24 7.46 12.96
C GLN A 44 -8.54 8.08 12.43
N LEU A 45 -8.56 8.57 11.18
CA LEU A 45 -9.76 9.10 10.56
C LEU A 45 -10.74 7.97 10.21
N SER A 46 -12.04 8.22 10.42
CA SER A 46 -13.10 7.28 10.08
C SER A 46 -13.63 7.44 8.65
N ASP A 47 -13.19 8.46 7.92
CA ASP A 47 -13.68 8.78 6.58
C ASP A 47 -12.58 8.75 5.51
N GLY A 48 -12.79 7.96 4.46
CA GLY A 48 -11.82 7.80 3.39
C GLY A 48 -11.58 9.07 2.55
N VAL A 49 -12.53 10.01 2.56
CA VAL A 49 -12.42 11.27 1.82
C VAL A 49 -11.39 12.20 2.48
N SER A 50 -11.41 12.35 3.81
CA SER A 50 -10.39 13.12 4.53
C SER A 50 -9.03 12.47 4.43
N GLN A 51 -8.96 11.13 4.47
CA GLN A 51 -7.71 10.39 4.30
C GLN A 51 -7.01 10.70 2.95
N ILE A 52 -7.76 10.93 1.87
CA ILE A 52 -7.19 11.36 0.57
C ILE A 52 -6.35 12.64 0.73
N ARG A 53 -6.78 13.59 1.57
CA ARG A 53 -6.04 14.85 1.80
C ARG A 53 -4.71 14.59 2.52
N TYR A 54 -4.66 13.62 3.42
CA TYR A 54 -3.43 13.26 4.12
C TYR A 54 -2.47 12.48 3.21
N VAL A 55 -2.98 11.55 2.40
CA VAL A 55 -2.16 10.82 1.42
C VAL A 55 -1.46 11.78 0.45
N LYS A 56 -2.16 12.82 -0.01
CA LYS A 56 -1.58 13.86 -0.89
C LYS A 56 -0.47 14.68 -0.25
N GLN A 57 -0.34 14.69 1.08
CA GLN A 57 0.71 15.41 1.79
C GLN A 57 2.00 14.59 1.97
N ILE A 58 1.98 13.29 1.69
CA ILE A 58 3.15 12.40 1.83
C ILE A 58 4.35 12.92 1.04
N VAL A 59 4.16 13.18 -0.27
CA VAL A 59 5.26 13.63 -1.14
C VAL A 59 5.75 15.03 -0.75
N PRO A 60 4.90 16.06 -0.57
CA PRO A 60 5.35 17.38 -0.11
C PRO A 60 6.14 17.35 1.20
N LEU A 61 5.84 16.41 2.09
CA LEU A 61 6.53 16.26 3.36
C LEU A 61 7.91 15.62 3.16
N LEU A 62 7.99 14.56 2.35
CA LEU A 62 9.26 13.91 1.98
C LEU A 62 10.18 14.82 1.16
N GLU A 63 9.62 15.73 0.36
CA GLU A 63 10.41 16.72 -0.38
C GLU A 63 11.21 17.64 0.55
N LYS A 64 10.64 17.98 1.70
CA LYS A 64 11.21 18.83 2.74
C LYS A 64 12.11 18.10 3.73
N ALA A 65 12.04 16.77 3.78
CA ALA A 65 12.88 15.98 4.66
C ALA A 65 14.36 16.21 4.35
N ASP A 66 15.20 16.21 5.39
CA ASP A 66 16.65 16.33 5.21
C ASP A 66 17.19 15.11 4.46
N LYS A 67 17.96 15.35 3.40
CA LYS A 67 18.54 14.33 2.50
C LYS A 67 20.07 14.24 2.65
N ASN A 68 20.63 14.85 3.69
CA ASN A 68 22.08 14.96 3.92
C ASN A 68 22.76 13.64 4.36
N GLY A 69 22.35 12.48 3.83
CA GLY A 69 22.98 11.21 4.16
C GLY A 69 22.12 9.99 3.85
N MET A 70 21.97 9.10 4.82
CA MET A 70 21.14 7.91 4.72
C MET A 70 19.66 8.24 4.96
N CYS A 71 18.76 7.47 4.34
CA CYS A 71 17.32 7.58 4.60
C CYS A 71 17.02 7.34 6.09
N ASP A 72 16.33 8.30 6.71
CA ASP A 72 15.89 8.26 8.12
C ASP A 72 15.15 6.93 8.40
N PRO A 73 15.51 6.19 9.46
CA PRO A 73 14.80 4.96 9.87
C PRO A 73 13.29 5.14 10.00
N THR A 74 12.82 6.30 10.48
CA THR A 74 11.42 6.67 10.60
C THR A 74 10.74 6.71 9.23
N ILE A 75 11.40 7.34 8.24
CA ILE A 75 10.90 7.40 6.87
C ILE A 75 10.84 5.99 6.28
N ARG A 76 11.87 5.17 6.49
CA ARG A 76 11.89 3.77 6.02
C ARG A 76 10.72 2.97 6.60
N SER A 77 10.47 3.05 7.90
CA SER A 77 9.32 2.41 8.53
C SER A 77 7.98 2.94 7.98
N CYS A 78 7.88 4.24 7.70
CA CYS A 78 6.68 4.80 7.08
C CYS A 78 6.45 4.29 5.65
N LEU A 79 7.51 4.13 4.85
CA LEU A 79 7.41 3.56 3.49
C LEU A 79 6.93 2.10 3.52
N ASP A 80 7.40 1.33 4.49
CA ASP A 80 6.94 -0.04 4.75
C ASP A 80 5.46 -0.11 5.14
N ILE A 81 5.02 0.78 6.02
CA ILE A 81 3.61 0.88 6.39
C ILE A 81 2.74 1.35 5.21
N LEU A 82 3.24 2.27 4.37
CA LEU A 82 2.56 2.71 3.16
C LEU A 82 2.38 1.56 2.15
N ALA A 83 3.37 0.68 2.01
CA ALA A 83 3.23 -0.54 1.22
C ALA A 83 2.15 -1.47 1.80
N GLY A 84 2.14 -1.66 3.13
CA GLY A 84 1.10 -2.41 3.82
C GLY A 84 -0.31 -1.84 3.59
N ILE A 85 -0.47 -0.52 3.72
CA ILE A 85 -1.73 0.18 3.43
C ILE A 85 -2.17 -0.06 1.98
N TYR A 86 -1.26 0.08 1.02
CA TYR A 86 -1.60 -0.13 -0.39
C TYR A 86 -2.14 -1.55 -0.65
N LEU A 87 -1.50 -2.56 -0.07
CA LEU A 87 -1.84 -3.96 -0.24
C LEU A 87 -3.10 -4.37 0.55
N SER A 88 -3.48 -3.63 1.60
CA SER A 88 -4.73 -3.87 2.34
C SER A 88 -5.97 -3.29 1.63
N LEU A 89 -5.78 -2.25 0.81
CA LEU A 89 -6.86 -1.60 0.09
C LEU A 89 -7.41 -2.47 -1.04
N SER A 90 -8.75 -2.58 -1.13
CA SER A 90 -9.41 -3.25 -2.25
C SER A 90 -9.15 -2.52 -3.58
N LEU A 91 -9.15 -3.26 -4.70
CA LEU A 91 -8.97 -2.72 -6.06
C LEU A 91 -9.92 -1.56 -6.38
N LYS A 92 -11.15 -1.59 -5.84
CA LYS A 92 -12.19 -0.57 -6.10
C LYS A 92 -12.07 0.66 -5.21
N ASN A 93 -11.20 0.65 -4.19
CA ASN A 93 -11.08 1.76 -3.26
C ASN A 93 -10.29 2.92 -3.91
N PRO A 94 -10.87 4.13 -4.03
CA PRO A 94 -10.16 5.29 -4.59
C PRO A 94 -8.84 5.64 -3.88
N LEU A 95 -8.72 5.38 -2.57
CA LEU A 95 -7.48 5.60 -1.82
C LEU A 95 -6.31 4.81 -2.41
N LYS A 96 -6.56 3.62 -2.97
CA LYS A 96 -5.50 2.80 -3.58
C LYS A 96 -4.87 3.52 -4.77
N LYS A 97 -5.70 4.11 -5.63
CA LYS A 97 -5.25 4.90 -6.79
C LYS A 97 -4.55 6.19 -6.39
N VAL A 98 -5.09 6.89 -5.38
CA VAL A 98 -4.47 8.11 -4.85
C VAL A 98 -3.10 7.80 -4.24
N LEU A 99 -2.99 6.69 -3.52
CA LEU A 99 -1.73 6.24 -2.94
C LEU A 99 -0.71 5.84 -4.01
N ALA A 100 -1.09 5.03 -5.01
CA ALA A 100 -0.22 4.73 -6.15
C ALA A 100 0.26 6.00 -6.86
N SER A 101 -0.64 6.97 -7.10
CA SER A 101 -0.29 8.25 -7.73
C SER A 101 0.70 9.05 -6.89
N SER A 102 0.54 9.05 -5.56
CA SER A 102 1.45 9.77 -4.67
C SER A 102 2.82 9.08 -4.62
N LEU A 103 2.82 7.75 -4.50
CA LEU A 103 4.05 6.94 -4.48
C LEU A 103 4.84 6.99 -5.80
N ASN A 104 4.16 7.15 -6.94
CA ASN A 104 4.81 7.39 -8.24
C ASN A 104 5.56 8.73 -8.31
N CYS A 105 5.25 9.67 -7.42
CA CYS A 105 5.87 10.99 -7.34
C CYS A 105 6.89 11.08 -6.19
N LEU A 106 7.31 9.95 -5.61
CA LEU A 106 8.35 9.95 -4.59
C LEU A 106 9.65 10.57 -5.11
N PRO A 107 10.35 11.37 -4.30
CA PRO A 107 11.70 11.83 -4.62
C PRO A 107 12.64 10.63 -4.85
N GLU A 108 13.54 10.74 -5.83
CA GLU A 108 14.46 9.67 -6.23
C GLU A 108 15.24 9.07 -5.06
N PHE A 109 15.64 9.93 -4.11
CA PHE A 109 16.35 9.56 -2.89
C PHE A 109 15.65 8.47 -2.06
N PHE A 110 14.32 8.38 -2.09
CA PHE A 110 13.55 7.41 -1.32
C PHE A 110 13.11 6.18 -2.12
N LEU A 111 13.40 6.12 -3.42
CA LEU A 111 12.88 5.06 -4.30
C LEU A 111 13.43 3.69 -3.92
N THR A 112 14.72 3.59 -3.56
CA THR A 112 15.34 2.31 -3.21
C THR A 112 14.65 1.70 -1.98
N GLU A 113 14.49 2.47 -0.90
CA GLU A 113 13.82 2.05 0.33
C GLU A 113 12.34 1.75 0.09
N ALA A 114 11.66 2.54 -0.75
CA ALA A 114 10.28 2.28 -1.11
C ALA A 114 10.16 0.95 -1.88
N ILE A 115 11.04 0.68 -2.85
CA ILE A 115 11.05 -0.57 -3.64
C ILE A 115 11.29 -1.75 -2.70
N GLN A 116 12.29 -1.66 -1.81
CA GLN A 116 12.61 -2.74 -0.88
C GLN A 116 11.43 -3.05 0.04
N SER A 117 10.83 -2.01 0.63
CA SER A 117 9.69 -2.15 1.53
C SER A 117 8.48 -2.76 0.82
N PHE A 118 8.17 -2.27 -0.38
CA PHE A 118 7.05 -2.75 -1.16
C PHE A 118 7.25 -4.20 -1.64
N THR A 119 8.47 -4.53 -2.06
CA THR A 119 8.85 -5.90 -2.45
C THR A 119 8.70 -6.86 -1.26
N SER A 120 9.21 -6.50 -0.07
CA SER A 120 9.11 -7.34 1.12
C SER A 120 7.66 -7.60 1.54
N ARG A 121 6.82 -6.56 1.60
CA ARG A 121 5.39 -6.70 1.95
C ARG A 121 4.62 -7.53 0.92
N LEU A 122 4.89 -7.33 -0.37
CA LEU A 122 4.27 -8.12 -1.44
C LEU A 122 4.68 -9.59 -1.37
N GLN A 123 5.96 -9.88 -1.11
CA GLN A 123 6.43 -11.25 -0.89
C GLN A 123 5.70 -11.92 0.28
N GLY A 124 5.43 -11.17 1.35
CA GLY A 124 4.60 -11.64 2.47
C GLY A 124 3.19 -12.06 2.04
N GLU A 125 2.52 -11.26 1.21
CA GLU A 125 1.19 -11.62 0.65
C GLU A 125 1.27 -12.86 -0.25
N LEU A 126 2.30 -13.01 -1.09
CA LEU A 126 2.51 -14.18 -1.97
C LEU A 126 2.75 -15.48 -1.18
N ASN A 127 3.27 -15.39 0.03
CA ASN A 127 3.55 -16.55 0.88
C ASN A 127 2.32 -17.05 1.65
N THR A 128 1.14 -16.43 1.46
CA THR A 128 -0.07 -16.84 2.17
C THR A 128 -0.47 -18.28 1.81
N THR A 129 -0.97 -19.00 2.83
CA THR A 129 -1.60 -20.31 2.70
C THR A 129 -3.11 -20.24 2.92
N ASP A 130 -3.64 -19.04 3.16
CA ASP A 130 -5.07 -18.81 3.32
C ASP A 130 -5.75 -18.66 1.96
N LEU A 131 -6.55 -19.66 1.58
CA LEU A 131 -7.31 -19.68 0.32
C LEU A 131 -8.25 -18.48 0.18
N TYR A 132 -8.82 -17.99 1.28
CA TYR A 132 -9.71 -16.82 1.26
C TYR A 132 -8.98 -15.53 0.86
N SER A 133 -7.66 -15.49 1.08
CA SER A 133 -6.80 -14.36 0.71
C SER A 133 -6.35 -14.40 -0.76
N TYR A 134 -6.45 -15.52 -1.48
CA TYR A 134 -5.87 -15.66 -2.82
C TYR A 134 -6.41 -14.64 -3.82
N ARG A 135 -7.72 -14.40 -3.80
CA ARG A 135 -8.34 -13.37 -4.64
C ARG A 135 -7.75 -11.98 -4.38
N LYS A 136 -7.54 -11.62 -3.11
CA LYS A 136 -6.96 -10.33 -2.73
C LYS A 136 -5.51 -10.21 -3.24
N VAL A 137 -4.71 -11.27 -3.14
CA VAL A 137 -3.33 -11.28 -3.63
C VAL A 137 -3.29 -11.14 -5.16
N ILE A 138 -4.17 -11.82 -5.90
CA ILE A 138 -4.30 -11.67 -7.36
C ILE A 138 -4.71 -10.24 -7.74
N ASP A 139 -5.69 -9.67 -7.04
CA ASP A 139 -6.10 -8.27 -7.24
C ASP A 139 -4.93 -7.30 -6.95
N ASN A 140 -4.09 -7.60 -5.94
CA ASN A 140 -2.90 -6.84 -5.63
C ASN A 140 -1.84 -6.93 -6.75
N ILE A 141 -1.56 -8.13 -7.26
CA ILE A 141 -0.66 -8.34 -8.42
C ILE A 141 -1.14 -7.48 -9.60
N SER A 142 -2.43 -7.57 -9.95
CA SER A 142 -3.01 -6.78 -11.03
C SER A 142 -2.91 -5.28 -10.77
N SER A 143 -3.24 -4.82 -9.56
CA SER A 143 -3.13 -3.40 -9.17
C SER A 143 -1.70 -2.89 -9.24
N CYS A 144 -0.71 -3.70 -8.88
CA CYS A 144 0.71 -3.33 -8.91
C CYS A 144 1.19 -3.07 -10.33
N MET A 145 0.62 -3.76 -11.32
CA MET A 145 0.98 -3.61 -12.73
C MET A 145 0.21 -2.48 -13.44
N GLU A 146 -0.81 -1.89 -12.81
CA GLU A 146 -1.66 -0.86 -13.42
C GLU A 146 -1.16 0.56 -13.08
N ASN A 147 -0.38 1.17 -13.97
CA ASN A 147 0.10 2.56 -13.85
C ASN A 147 0.84 2.88 -12.55
N PHE A 148 1.46 1.89 -11.91
CA PHE A 148 2.17 2.04 -10.65
C PHE A 148 3.61 1.56 -10.77
N LYS A 149 4.55 2.51 -10.94
CA LYS A 149 5.96 2.21 -11.23
C LYS A 149 6.62 1.39 -10.12
N LEU A 150 6.37 1.77 -8.86
CA LEU A 150 6.87 1.05 -7.70
C LEU A 150 6.36 -0.40 -7.68
N GLY A 151 5.06 -0.58 -7.92
CA GLY A 151 4.43 -1.89 -8.01
C GLY A 151 5.00 -2.76 -9.14
N ILE A 152 5.19 -2.20 -10.34
CA ILE A 152 5.79 -2.90 -11.49
C ILE A 152 7.21 -3.39 -11.13
N THR A 153 8.04 -2.51 -10.56
CA THR A 153 9.40 -2.88 -10.15
C THR A 153 9.40 -4.00 -9.10
N SER A 154 8.53 -3.91 -8.08
CA SER A 154 8.42 -4.96 -7.06
C SER A 154 7.90 -6.29 -7.61
N ILE A 155 6.98 -6.28 -8.58
CA ILE A 155 6.52 -7.49 -9.28
C ILE A 155 7.68 -8.13 -10.05
N ASN A 156 8.46 -7.33 -10.77
CA ASN A 156 9.61 -7.84 -11.52
C ASN A 156 10.67 -8.46 -10.60
N ASN A 157 10.91 -7.85 -9.43
CA ASN A 157 11.82 -8.40 -8.42
C ASN A 157 11.34 -9.74 -7.84
N LEU A 158 10.05 -10.04 -7.94
CA LEU A 158 9.40 -11.24 -7.40
C LEU A 158 8.80 -12.13 -8.50
N LEU A 159 9.27 -12.01 -9.74
CA LEU A 159 8.64 -12.66 -10.89
C LEU A 159 8.43 -14.16 -10.66
N GLU A 160 9.45 -14.87 -10.18
CA GLU A 160 9.37 -16.30 -9.87
C GLU A 160 8.34 -16.60 -8.77
N ASN A 161 8.33 -15.81 -7.68
CA ASN A 161 7.37 -15.95 -6.59
C ASN A 161 5.93 -15.70 -7.07
N VAL A 162 5.72 -14.72 -7.94
CA VAL A 162 4.41 -14.41 -8.53
C VAL A 162 3.93 -15.58 -9.40
N LEU A 163 4.77 -16.10 -10.29
CA LEU A 163 4.41 -17.24 -11.13
C LEU A 163 4.09 -18.48 -10.31
N HIS A 164 4.91 -18.77 -9.30
CA HIS A 164 4.66 -19.88 -8.37
C HIS A 164 3.34 -19.71 -7.62
N PHE A 165 3.07 -18.52 -7.09
CA PHE A 165 1.81 -18.24 -6.38
C PHE A 165 0.59 -18.42 -7.29
N LEU A 166 0.64 -17.94 -8.54
CA LEU A 166 -0.46 -18.10 -9.50
C LEU A 166 -0.70 -19.58 -9.85
N GLN A 167 0.37 -20.35 -10.07
CA GLN A 167 0.26 -21.79 -10.32
C GLN A 167 -0.36 -22.51 -9.12
N LYS A 168 0.18 -22.26 -7.91
CA LYS A 168 -0.32 -22.81 -6.65
C LYS A 168 -1.81 -22.49 -6.45
N SER A 169 -2.18 -21.22 -6.66
CA SER A 169 -3.56 -20.76 -6.51
C SER A 169 -4.53 -21.49 -7.44
N LEU A 170 -4.14 -21.74 -8.69
CA LEU A 170 -4.98 -22.47 -9.65
C LEU A 170 -5.22 -23.92 -9.22
N ILE A 171 -4.18 -24.60 -8.71
CA ILE A 171 -4.27 -25.99 -8.25
C ILE A 171 -5.21 -26.06 -7.04
N GLU A 172 -4.90 -25.33 -5.98
CA GLU A 172 -5.61 -25.47 -4.70
C GLU A 172 -7.07 -24.98 -4.78
N ILE A 173 -7.36 -23.94 -5.57
CA ILE A 173 -8.75 -23.52 -5.81
C ILE A 173 -9.52 -24.60 -6.56
N THR A 174 -8.88 -25.32 -7.50
CA THR A 174 -9.55 -26.38 -8.26
C THR A 174 -9.84 -27.59 -7.36
N GLU A 175 -8.90 -27.94 -6.48
CA GLU A 175 -9.07 -29.03 -5.50
C GLU A 175 -10.21 -28.72 -4.52
N GLU A 176 -10.27 -27.50 -3.97
CA GLU A 176 -11.34 -27.07 -3.05
C GLU A 176 -12.74 -27.11 -3.70
N ASN A 177 -12.84 -26.88 -5.01
CA ASN A 177 -14.10 -26.90 -5.75
C ASN A 177 -14.42 -28.26 -6.40
N SER A 178 -13.60 -29.29 -6.16
CA SER A 178 -13.85 -30.63 -6.69
C SER A 178 -14.92 -31.35 -5.83
N PRO A 179 -15.94 -31.98 -6.45
CA PRO A 179 -17.09 -32.57 -5.76
C PRO A 179 -16.77 -33.84 -4.95
#